data_AF-A0A7C6A8Z2-F1
#
_entry.id   AF-A0A7C6A8Z2-F1
#
_cell.length_a   1.000
_cell.length_b   1.000
_cell.length_c   1.000
_cell.angle_alpha   90.00
_cell.angle_beta   90.00
_cell.angle_gamma   90.00
#
_symmetry.space_group_name_H-M   'P 1'
#
loop_
_entity.id
_entity.type
_entity.pdbx_description
1 polymer ?
#
loop_
_entity_poly.entity_id
_entity_poly.type
_entity_poly.pdbx_seq_one_letter_code
_entity_poly.pdbx_strand_id
1 'polypeptide(L)'
;MAKSKKIAGIDIGTTKIACIIAETVDNIKLNVLGLGTAPAEGFSNGVVNNLDKAAESVALAIENAEKGSGIKLAQANVYVGITGEHIKQINGIGA
;
A
#
# COMPACT_ATOMS: atom_id res chain seq x y z
N MET A 1 -19.75 -21.11 6.79
CA MET A 1 -19.07 -19.89 7.29
C MET A 1 -18.38 -19.21 6.11
N ALA A 2 -18.57 -17.91 5.93
CA ALA A 2 -17.92 -17.19 4.83
C ALA A 2 -16.40 -17.13 5.09
N LYS A 3 -15.60 -17.44 4.07
CA LYS A 3 -14.13 -17.42 4.17
C LYS A 3 -13.66 -15.98 4.35
N SER A 4 -12.93 -15.67 5.43
CA SER A 4 -12.33 -14.36 5.63
C SER A 4 -11.30 -14.09 4.52
N LYS A 5 -11.39 -12.91 3.89
CA LYS A 5 -10.45 -12.45 2.86
C LYS A 5 -9.52 -11.42 3.45
N LYS A 6 -8.23 -11.56 3.16
CA LYS A 6 -7.23 -10.56 3.50
C LYS A 6 -7.20 -9.51 2.40
N ILE A 7 -7.23 -8.24 2.80
CA ILE A 7 -7.12 -7.10 1.90
C ILE A 7 -6.04 -6.16 2.40
N ALA A 8 -5.42 -5.44 1.49
CA ALA A 8 -4.53 -4.36 1.82
C ALA A 8 -4.85 -3.12 1.00
N GLY A 9 -4.79 -1.96 1.64
CA GLY A 9 -4.90 -0.65 0.99
C GLY A 9 -3.57 0.08 1.12
N ILE A 10 -3.04 0.58 0.01
CA ILE A 10 -1.86 1.45 -0.03
C ILE A 10 -2.30 2.80 -0.57
N ASP A 11 -2.09 3.87 0.17
CA ASP A 11 -2.31 5.24 -0.28
C ASP A 11 -0.96 5.92 -0.49
N ILE A 12 -0.67 6.29 -1.74
CA ILE A 12 0.58 6.96 -2.12
C ILE A 12 0.30 8.46 -2.26
N GLY A 13 0.45 9.18 -1.15
CA GLY A 13 0.43 10.64 -1.13
C GLY A 13 1.81 11.25 -1.35
N THR A 14 1.85 12.54 -1.70
CA THR A 14 3.10 13.30 -1.91
C THR A 14 3.84 13.65 -0.64
N THR A 15 3.18 13.51 0.52
CA THR A 15 3.75 13.82 1.84
C THR A 15 3.97 12.56 2.67
N LYS A 16 3.10 11.57 2.50
CA LYS A 16 3.07 10.35 3.29
C LYS A 16 2.54 9.21 2.44
N ILE A 17 3.12 8.04 2.65
CA ILE A 17 2.59 6.77 2.16
C ILE A 17 2.00 6.02 3.35
N ALA A 18 0.80 5.48 3.20
CA ALA A 18 0.12 4.68 4.22
C ALA A 18 -0.27 3.32 3.66
N CYS A 19 -0.03 2.26 4.43
CA CYS A 19 -0.42 0.89 4.12
C CYS A 19 -1.24 0.32 5.28
N ILE A 20 -2.40 -0.25 4.98
CA ILE A 20 -3.26 -0.92 5.94
C ILE A 20 -3.49 -2.35 5.46
N ILE A 21 -3.31 -3.32 6.36
CA ILE A 21 -3.69 -4.72 6.14
C ILE A 21 -4.90 -5.01 7.04
N ALA A 22 -5.94 -5.58 6.44
CA ALA A 22 -7.18 -5.90 7.12
C ALA A 22 -7.74 -7.26 6.67
N GLU A 23 -8.66 -7.80 7.45
CA GLU A 23 -9.50 -8.93 7.05
C GLU A 23 -10.97 -8.55 7.00
N THR A 24 -11.71 -9.16 6.07
CA THR A 24 -13.16 -9.01 5.97
C THR A 24 -13.85 -10.01 6.89
N VAL A 25 -14.72 -9.51 7.78
CA VAL A 25 -15.63 -10.32 8.59
C VAL A 25 -17.02 -10.27 7.95
N ASP A 26 -17.53 -11.44 7.56
CA ASP A 26 -18.82 -11.63 6.89
C ASP A 26 -19.03 -10.75 5.64
N ASN A 27 -17.95 -10.31 4.98
CA ASN A 27 -17.94 -9.34 3.88
C ASN A 27 -18.57 -7.97 4.18
N ILE A 28 -18.83 -7.65 5.45
CA ILE A 28 -19.48 -6.38 5.85
C ILE A 28 -18.54 -5.52 6.68
N LYS A 29 -17.75 -6.14 7.56
CA LYS A 29 -16.85 -5.42 8.48
C LYS A 29 -15.40 -5.63 8.07
N LEU A 30 -14.59 -4.61 8.30
CA LEU A 30 -13.14 -4.68 8.18
C LEU A 30 -12.53 -4.71 9.58
N ASN A 31 -11.69 -5.70 9.83
CA ASN A 31 -10.85 -5.76 11.02
C ASN A 31 -9.43 -5.38 10.62
N VAL A 32 -8.92 -4.26 11.15
CA VAL A 32 -7.57 -3.77 10.84
C VAL A 32 -6.55 -4.59 11.63
N LEU A 33 -5.62 -5.22 10.91
CA LEU A 33 -4.61 -6.10 11.48
C LEU A 33 -3.25 -5.42 11.58
N GLY A 34 -2.94 -4.51 10.66
CA GLY A 34 -1.68 -3.78 10.65
C GLY A 34 -1.77 -2.45 9.92
N LEU A 35 -1.01 -1.48 10.40
CA LEU A 35 -0.83 -0.15 9.81
C LEU A 35 0.66 0.12 9.68
N GLY A 36 1.06 0.64 8.53
CA GLY A 36 2.41 1.13 8.30
C GLY A 36 2.36 2.46 7.56
N THR A 37 3.28 3.35 7.90
CA THR A 37 3.42 4.64 7.22
C THR A 37 4.88 4.95 6.98
N ALA A 38 5.16 5.74 5.96
CA ALA A 38 6.47 6.31 5.68
C ALA A 38 6.34 7.75 5.16
N PRO A 39 7.32 8.63 5.42
CA PRO A 39 7.45 9.87 4.67
C PRO A 39 7.53 9.57 3.17
N ALA A 40 6.91 10.40 2.33
CA ALA A 40 7.02 10.25 0.89
C ALA A 40 8.29 10.93 0.38
N GLU A 41 9.37 10.16 0.24
CA GLU A 41 10.59 10.65 -0.41
C GLU A 41 10.58 10.41 -1.91
N GLY A 42 11.27 11.27 -2.66
CA GLY A 42 11.34 11.17 -4.13
C GLY A 42 10.12 11.74 -4.86
N PHE A 43 9.32 12.56 -4.18
CA PHE A 43 8.20 13.31 -4.75
C PHE A 43 8.48 14.82 -4.70
N SER A 44 8.06 15.56 -5.73
CA SER A 44 8.03 17.02 -5.75
C SER A 44 6.89 17.51 -6.63
N ASN A 45 6.08 18.45 -6.13
CA ASN A 45 4.94 19.02 -6.86
C ASN A 45 3.98 17.97 -7.46
N GLY A 46 3.73 16.86 -6.75
CA GLY A 46 2.86 15.80 -7.26
C GLY A 46 3.51 14.83 -8.24
N VAL A 47 4.82 14.95 -8.49
CA VAL A 47 5.55 14.14 -9.46
C VAL A 47 6.66 13.36 -8.78
N VAL A 48 6.88 12.12 -9.21
CA VAL A 48 8.05 11.32 -8.79
C VAL A 48 9.30 11.91 -9.46
N ASN A 49 10.20 12.47 -8.66
CA ASN A 49 11.49 13.01 -9.12
C ASN A 49 12.67 12.06 -8.85
N ASN A 50 12.49 11.08 -7.96
CA ASN A 50 13.46 10.05 -7.65
C ASN A 50 12.72 8.74 -7.39
N LEU A 51 12.85 7.80 -8.32
CA LEU A 51 12.13 6.54 -8.29
C LEU A 51 12.59 5.62 -7.15
N ASP A 52 13.90 5.56 -6.89
CA ASP A 52 14.47 4.68 -5.87
C ASP A 52 13.96 5.08 -4.48
N LYS A 53 13.98 6.37 -4.17
CA LYS A 53 13.45 6.92 -2.92
C LYS A 53 11.94 6.70 -2.76
N ALA A 54 11.19 6.83 -3.87
CA ALA A 54 9.77 6.56 -3.86
C ALA A 54 9.49 5.07 -3.59
N ALA A 55 10.25 4.17 -4.22
CA ALA A 55 10.15 2.73 -4.01
C ALA A 55 10.52 2.34 -2.57
N GLU A 56 11.60 2.90 -2.01
CA GLU A 56 12.00 2.70 -0.62
C GLU A 56 10.91 3.17 0.36
N SER A 57 10.30 4.34 0.12
CA SER A 57 9.22 4.87 0.94
C SER A 57 7.99 3.95 0.93
N VAL A 58 7.63 3.41 -0.24
CA VAL A 58 6.53 2.43 -0.37
C VAL A 58 6.88 1.15 0.39
N ALA A 59 8.10 0.62 0.19
CA ALA A 59 8.56 -0.60 0.84
C ALA A 59 8.54 -0.48 2.37
N LEU A 60 8.97 0.67 2.91
CA LEU A 60 8.97 0.92 4.35
C LEU A 60 7.56 0.95 4.94
N ALA A 61 6.61 1.61 4.25
CA ALA A 61 5.21 1.61 4.69
C ALA A 61 4.62 0.19 4.69
N ILE A 62 4.91 -0.61 3.66
CA ILE A 62 4.49 -2.01 3.58
C ILE A 62 5.11 -2.83 4.71
N GLU A 63 6.43 -2.76 4.91
CA GLU A 63 7.15 -3.51 5.94
C GLU A 63 6.57 -3.25 7.33
N ASN A 64 6.26 -1.99 7.65
CA ASN A 64 5.64 -1.64 8.93
C ASN A 64 4.23 -2.23 9.09
N ALA A 65 3.42 -2.25 8.03
CA ALA A 65 2.10 -2.86 8.06
C ALA A 65 2.17 -4.40 8.18
N GLU A 66 3.14 -5.03 7.50
CA GLU A 66 3.40 -6.46 7.62
C GLU A 66 3.87 -6.83 9.02
N LYS A 67 4.78 -6.05 9.63
CA LYS A 67 5.23 -6.23 11.01
C LYS A 67 4.06 -6.14 11.99
N GLY A 68 3.18 -5.15 11.83
CA GLY A 68 2.01 -4.96 12.70
C GLY A 68 0.98 -6.08 12.58
N SER A 69 0.80 -6.63 11.39
CA SER A 69 -0.22 -7.67 11.13
C SER A 69 0.29 -9.11 11.22
N GLY A 70 1.61 -9.33 11.15
CA GLY A 70 2.20 -10.66 10.95
C GLY A 70 1.89 -11.28 9.59
N ILE A 71 1.34 -10.50 8.64
CA ILE A 71 0.85 -10.98 7.34
C ILE A 71 1.71 -10.37 6.25
N LYS A 72 2.15 -11.21 5.29
CA LYS A 72 2.79 -10.72 4.07
C LYS A 72 1.77 -10.12 3.11
N LEU A 73 2.10 -8.99 2.49
CA LEU A 73 1.25 -8.30 1.53
C LEU A 73 0.85 -9.21 0.36
N ALA A 74 1.74 -10.11 -0.08
CA ALA A 74 1.47 -11.11 -1.12
C ALA A 74 0.35 -12.12 -0.78
N GLN A 75 -0.07 -12.20 0.49
CA GLN A 75 -1.19 -13.04 0.94
C GLN A 75 -2.54 -12.30 0.92
N ALA A 76 -2.56 -11.02 0.53
CA ALA A 76 -3.74 -10.16 0.53
C ALA A 76 -4.06 -9.66 -0.89
N ASN A 77 -5.34 -9.36 -1.13
CA ASN A 77 -5.72 -8.58 -2.31
C ASN A 77 -5.35 -7.12 -2.07
N VAL A 78 -4.47 -6.58 -2.90
CA VAL A 78 -3.91 -5.22 -2.72
C VAL A 78 -4.66 -4.22 -3.60
N TYR A 79 -5.05 -3.12 -2.99
CA TYR A 79 -5.62 -1.95 -3.65
C TYR A 79 -4.66 -0.78 -3.44
N VAL A 80 -4.33 -0.06 -4.52
CA VAL A 80 -3.43 1.09 -4.46
C VAL A 80 -4.19 2.34 -4.88
N GLY A 81 -4.23 3.33 -3.99
CA GLY A 81 -4.71 4.67 -4.25
C GLY A 81 -3.53 5.56 -4.68
N ILE A 82 -3.68 6.17 -5.85
CA ILE A 82 -2.76 7.18 -6.39
C ILE A 82 -3.58 8.33 -6.98
N THR A 83 -3.04 9.55 -6.94
CA THR A 83 -3.67 10.74 -7.53
C THR A 83 -2.68 11.41 -8.49
N GLY A 84 -3.17 11.91 -9.63
CA GLY A 84 -2.34 12.62 -10.61
C GLY A 84 -3.05 12.81 -11.96
N GLU A 85 -2.69 13.86 -12.69
CA GLU A 85 -3.32 14.23 -13.97
C GLU A 85 -2.94 13.29 -15.13
N HIS A 86 -1.85 12.54 -15.00
CA HIS A 86 -1.27 11.71 -16.06
C HIS A 86 -0.99 10.28 -15.61
N ILE A 87 -1.89 9.68 -14.83
CA ILE A 87 -1.73 8.29 -14.37
C ILE A 87 -1.78 7.34 -15.58
N LYS A 88 -0.74 6.50 -15.71
CA LYS A 88 -0.69 5.38 -16.65
C LYS A 88 -0.29 4.13 -15.88
N GLN A 89 -0.97 3.02 -16.18
CA GLN A 89 -0.63 1.70 -15.68
C GLN A 89 -0.03 0.88 -16.81
N ILE A 90 1.09 0.21 -16.55
CA ILE A 90 1.65 -0.82 -17.43
C ILE A 90 1.71 -2.10 -16.60
N ASN A 91 1.09 -3.17 -17.12
CA ASN A 91 1.27 -4.50 -16.55
C ASN A 91 2.62 -5.02 -17.04
N GLY A 92 3.60 -5.03 -16.15
CA GLY A 92 4.91 -5.61 -16.38
C GLY A 92 5.31 -6.50 -15.23
N ILE A 93 6.06 -7.56 -15.54
CA ILE A 93 6.91 -8.20 -14.54
C ILE A 93 8.16 -7.32 -14.52
N GLY A 94 8.46 -6.68 -13.39
CA GLY A 94 9.69 -5.91 -13.25
C GLY A 94 10.89 -6.77 -13.68
N ALA A 95 11.84 -6.18 -14.41
CA ALA A 95 13.01 -6.88 -14.92
C ALA A 95 13.81 -7.58 -13.79
#